data_AF-A0A960SWZ3-F1
#
_entry.id   AF-A0A960SWZ3-F1
#
_cell.length_a   1.000
_cell.length_b   1.000
_cell.length_c   1.000
_cell.angle_alpha   90.00
_cell.angle_beta   90.00
_cell.angle_gamma   90.00
#
_symmetry.space_group_name_H-M   'P 1'
#
loop_
_entity.id
_entity.type
_entity.pdbx_description
1 polymer ?
#
loop_
_entity_poly.entity_id
_entity_poly.type
_entity_poly.pdbx_seq_one_letter_code
_entity_poly.pdbx_strand_id
1 'polypeptide(L)'
;MKTEIASGLYPWSKDLEASSDVRQREAPAFAMLLGWQEKFVCGRGLQPGREACERFWREAVLARTREAWQLEQWAAAIRWYLRWLENTRAAGGEVRSLPERVRDAVYRAGARRGLAPRTRETYSRWAASFALWAGDDRAMMRPDKGRDFLEWQVSERKVSYSTQKQALNGLAFFYKAVCGMEEVDLEVRLRKTEKRVPVVLEVAEVMAVLDKIDRKYGLMARIQYGGGLRLMELVRLRVKDIDEKRGIITVRGGKGDKDRTTMLPESLRAEVASRKEELRELFDEDRAAGLAGTWLPEALARKHPHGGEKWPWQYFFPAAKPSVDPESKLLRRHHVGDEAYSRAVRRAVDEAMIDKNASTHALRHSFATHLLEGGTDLRRIQELLGHSDVKTTEIYTHVAKGVGAMGVKSPLDRVFASALPPQSPPLVPDPANPGTLPPTVTQEAGPENLDSRFSDSS
;
A
#
# COMPACT_ATOMS: atom_id res chain seq x y z
N MET A 1 24.05 15.14 -15.49
CA MET A 1 24.54 13.75 -15.59
C MET A 1 24.59 13.42 -17.08
N LYS A 2 25.77 13.51 -17.72
CA LYS A 2 25.93 13.03 -19.10
C LYS A 2 25.67 11.53 -19.06
N THR A 3 24.60 11.07 -19.69
CA THR A 3 24.26 9.65 -19.74
C THR A 3 25.17 9.00 -20.76
N GLU A 4 26.40 8.67 -20.36
CA GLU A 4 27.16 7.63 -21.07
C GLU A 4 26.34 6.35 -20.94
N ILE A 5 25.67 5.97 -22.02
CA ILE A 5 24.91 4.73 -22.07
C ILE A 5 25.94 3.63 -22.18
N ALA A 6 26.31 3.04 -21.05
CA ALA A 6 27.32 2.00 -21.01
C ALA A 6 26.90 0.85 -21.94
N SER A 7 27.78 0.52 -22.89
CA SER A 7 27.49 -0.44 -23.97
C SER A 7 27.22 -1.87 -23.48
N GLY A 8 27.48 -2.15 -22.19
CA GLY A 8 27.13 -3.41 -21.52
C GLY A 8 25.72 -3.49 -20.94
N LEU A 9 25.02 -2.36 -20.78
CA LEU A 9 23.68 -2.33 -20.16
C LEU A 9 22.57 -2.68 -21.15
N TYR A 10 22.66 -2.13 -22.34
CA TYR A 10 21.60 -2.15 -23.34
C TYR A 10 22.11 -2.75 -24.66
N PRO A 11 21.56 -3.88 -25.12
CA PRO A 11 22.04 -4.53 -26.34
C PRO A 11 21.98 -3.60 -27.57
N TRP A 12 20.94 -2.77 -27.68
CA TRP A 12 20.77 -1.82 -28.79
C TRP A 12 21.79 -0.67 -28.83
N SER A 13 22.53 -0.42 -27.75
CA SER A 13 23.41 0.76 -27.66
C SER A 13 24.50 0.77 -28.73
N LYS A 14 25.20 -0.36 -28.92
CA LYS A 14 26.24 -0.51 -29.95
C LYS A 14 25.65 -0.45 -31.35
N ASP A 15 24.48 -1.06 -31.55
CA ASP A 15 23.81 -1.07 -32.85
C ASP A 15 23.29 0.31 -33.23
N LEU A 16 22.87 1.13 -32.24
CA LEU A 16 22.49 2.52 -32.45
C LEU A 16 23.69 3.37 -32.89
N GLU A 17 24.85 3.17 -32.27
CA GLU A 17 26.09 3.87 -32.63
C GLU A 17 26.59 3.50 -34.03
N ALA A 18 26.42 2.23 -34.43
CA ALA A 18 26.83 1.72 -35.73
C ALA A 18 25.78 1.90 -36.85
N SER A 19 24.56 2.32 -36.51
CA SER A 19 23.43 2.34 -37.43
C SER A 19 23.52 3.48 -38.46
N SER A 20 23.49 3.13 -39.75
CA SER A 20 23.36 4.10 -40.86
C SER A 20 21.99 4.78 -40.93
N ASP A 21 20.96 4.21 -40.30
CA ASP A 21 19.58 4.73 -40.30
C ASP A 21 19.40 5.99 -39.43
N VAL A 22 20.38 6.32 -38.58
CA VAL A 22 20.29 7.40 -37.60
C VAL A 22 21.43 8.37 -37.83
N ARG A 23 21.13 9.66 -37.97
CA ARG A 23 22.19 10.66 -38.12
C ARG A 23 22.99 10.73 -36.83
N GLN A 24 24.32 10.81 -36.92
CA GLN A 24 25.21 10.76 -35.75
C GLN A 24 24.87 11.83 -34.69
N ARG A 25 24.37 13.00 -35.11
CA ARG A 25 23.89 14.07 -34.22
C ARG A 25 22.61 13.73 -33.44
N GLU A 26 21.79 12.80 -33.93
CA GLU A 26 20.52 12.37 -33.34
C GLU A 26 20.70 11.19 -32.36
N ALA A 27 21.78 10.42 -32.51
CA ALA A 27 22.06 9.23 -31.71
C ALA A 27 22.04 9.48 -30.19
N PRO A 28 22.62 10.55 -29.63
CA PRO A 28 22.55 10.81 -28.19
C PRO A 28 21.12 11.05 -27.67
N ALA A 29 20.28 11.70 -28.47
CA ALA A 29 18.88 11.95 -28.12
C ALA A 29 18.04 10.66 -28.16
N PHE A 30 18.30 9.80 -29.16
CA PHE A 30 17.71 8.47 -29.25
C PHE A 30 18.11 7.63 -28.04
N ALA A 31 19.41 7.56 -27.76
CA ALA A 31 19.98 6.84 -26.63
C ALA A 31 19.32 7.28 -25.31
N MET A 32 19.20 8.58 -25.06
CA MET A 32 18.52 9.12 -23.88
C MET A 32 17.07 8.62 -23.75
N LEU A 33 16.28 8.71 -24.83
CA LEU A 33 14.88 8.27 -24.80
C LEU A 33 14.77 6.76 -24.60
N LEU A 34 15.56 5.97 -25.32
CA LEU A 34 15.53 4.51 -25.23
C LEU A 34 15.99 4.04 -23.84
N GLY A 35 17.00 4.67 -23.25
CA GLY A 35 17.37 4.43 -21.85
C GLY A 35 16.26 4.79 -20.85
N TRP A 36 15.45 5.81 -21.13
CA TRP A 36 14.27 6.14 -20.33
C TRP A 36 13.16 5.10 -20.50
N GLN A 37 12.89 4.67 -21.74
CA GLN A 37 11.91 3.63 -22.06
C GLN A 37 12.28 2.30 -21.39
N GLU A 38 13.55 1.87 -21.47
CA GLU A 38 14.04 0.64 -20.84
C GLU A 38 13.85 0.67 -19.31
N LYS A 39 14.17 1.80 -18.67
CA LYS A 39 13.92 1.98 -17.23
C LYS A 39 12.44 1.87 -16.89
N PHE A 40 11.56 2.39 -17.74
CA PHE A 40 10.11 2.27 -17.57
C PHE A 40 9.63 0.82 -17.72
N VAL A 41 10.06 0.12 -18.76
CA VAL A 41 9.70 -1.28 -19.04
C VAL A 41 10.21 -2.20 -17.94
N CYS A 42 11.51 -2.13 -17.62
CA CYS A 42 12.12 -2.92 -16.56
C CYS A 42 11.49 -2.60 -15.19
N GLY A 43 11.22 -1.33 -14.89
CA GLY A 43 10.60 -0.90 -13.65
C GLY A 43 9.17 -1.41 -13.44
N ARG A 44 8.47 -1.76 -14.51
CA ARG A 44 7.11 -2.32 -14.50
C ARG A 44 7.05 -3.82 -14.79
N GLY A 45 8.19 -4.46 -15.05
CA GLY A 45 8.25 -5.88 -15.41
C GLY A 45 7.53 -6.19 -16.73
N LEU A 46 7.49 -5.24 -17.66
CA LEU A 46 6.92 -5.44 -18.99
C LEU A 46 7.92 -6.19 -19.89
N GLN A 47 7.41 -6.86 -20.92
CA GLN A 47 8.25 -7.46 -21.94
C GLN A 47 8.58 -6.43 -23.03
N PRO A 48 9.82 -6.36 -23.53
CA PRO A 48 10.18 -5.48 -24.64
C PRO A 48 9.30 -5.74 -25.87
N GLY A 49 8.74 -4.68 -26.46
CA GLY A 49 7.88 -4.80 -27.65
C GLY A 49 6.93 -3.63 -27.82
N ARG A 50 6.09 -3.72 -28.85
CA ARG A 50 5.15 -2.67 -29.27
C ARG A 50 4.23 -2.21 -28.14
N GLU A 51 3.58 -3.15 -27.44
CA GLU A 51 2.68 -2.83 -26.32
C GLU A 51 3.38 -2.04 -25.20
N ALA A 52 4.62 -2.43 -24.86
CA ALA A 52 5.40 -1.75 -23.84
C ALA A 52 5.79 -0.32 -24.28
N CYS A 53 6.15 -0.13 -25.55
CA CYS A 53 6.43 1.18 -26.13
C CYS A 53 5.18 2.08 -26.16
N GLU A 54 4.01 1.56 -26.52
CA GLU A 54 2.74 2.30 -26.53
C GLU A 54 2.35 2.76 -25.13
N ARG A 55 2.52 1.88 -24.13
CA ARG A 55 2.29 2.23 -22.73
C ARG A 55 3.27 3.29 -22.24
N PHE A 56 4.57 3.14 -22.54
CA PHE A 56 5.56 4.17 -22.23
C PHE A 56 5.21 5.52 -22.85
N TRP A 57 4.79 5.52 -24.12
CA TRP A 57 4.40 6.74 -24.82
C TRP A 57 3.24 7.45 -24.10
N ARG A 58 2.18 6.71 -23.80
CA ARG A 58 0.98 7.26 -23.14
C ARG A 58 1.24 7.70 -21.70
N GLU A 59 1.93 6.87 -20.92
CA GLU A 59 2.04 7.05 -19.47
C GLU A 59 3.26 7.89 -19.04
N ALA A 60 4.29 8.03 -19.89
CA ALA A 60 5.53 8.73 -19.54
C ALA A 60 5.83 9.92 -20.48
N VAL A 61 5.75 9.72 -21.79
CA VAL A 61 6.03 10.79 -22.77
C VAL A 61 4.94 11.86 -22.75
N LEU A 62 3.68 11.43 -22.93
CA LEU A 62 2.50 12.30 -22.99
C LEU A 62 1.98 12.74 -21.62
N ALA A 63 2.60 12.29 -20.53
CA ALA A 63 2.25 12.73 -19.17
C ALA A 63 2.54 14.23 -18.92
N ARG A 64 3.31 14.88 -19.82
CA ARG A 64 3.60 16.32 -19.80
C ARG A 64 3.55 16.84 -21.22
N THR A 65 3.21 18.12 -21.38
CA THR A 65 3.26 18.81 -22.68
C THR A 65 4.69 18.82 -23.23
N ARG A 66 4.83 18.51 -24.52
CA ARG A 66 6.11 18.44 -25.26
C ARG A 66 6.00 19.23 -26.56
N GLU A 67 7.13 19.73 -27.04
CA GLU A 67 7.21 20.40 -28.34
C GLU A 67 7.09 19.39 -29.49
N ALA A 68 6.51 19.82 -30.62
CA ALA A 68 6.20 18.95 -31.75
C ALA A 68 7.45 18.25 -32.32
N TRP A 69 8.54 19.00 -32.54
CA TRP A 69 9.80 18.44 -33.05
C TRP A 69 10.38 17.37 -32.11
N GLN A 70 10.18 17.53 -30.80
CA GLN A 70 10.66 16.58 -29.80
C GLN A 70 9.86 15.28 -29.87
N LEU A 71 8.54 15.37 -30.04
CA LEU A 71 7.68 14.20 -30.25
C LEU A 71 8.03 13.46 -31.54
N GLU A 72 8.32 14.18 -32.62
CA GLU A 72 8.75 13.57 -33.89
C GLU A 72 10.08 12.81 -33.74
N GLN A 73 11.08 13.44 -33.12
CA GLN A 73 12.37 12.81 -32.84
C GLN A 73 12.21 11.57 -31.95
N TRP A 74 11.41 11.68 -30.90
CA TRP A 74 11.18 10.56 -29.98
C TRP A 74 10.39 9.42 -30.63
N ALA A 75 9.43 9.73 -31.49
CA ALA A 75 8.70 8.72 -32.25
C ALA A 75 9.63 8.02 -33.25
N ALA A 76 10.59 8.72 -33.85
CA ALA A 76 11.60 8.13 -34.72
C ALA A 76 12.50 7.15 -33.95
N ALA A 77 12.92 7.50 -32.73
CA ALA A 77 13.69 6.61 -31.86
C ALA A 77 12.92 5.34 -31.49
N ILE A 78 11.64 5.44 -31.14
CA ILE A 78 10.80 4.26 -30.85
C ILE A 78 10.62 3.39 -32.10
N ARG A 79 10.39 3.97 -33.28
CA ARG A 79 10.30 3.21 -34.54
C ARG A 79 11.60 2.47 -34.86
N TRP A 80 12.73 3.14 -34.68
CA TRP A 80 14.05 2.52 -34.85
C TRP A 80 14.23 1.34 -33.89
N TYR A 81 13.92 1.52 -32.61
CA TYR A 81 14.01 0.46 -31.59
C TYR A 81 13.10 -0.73 -31.88
N LEU A 82 11.86 -0.51 -32.34
CA LEU A 82 10.95 -1.59 -32.70
C LEU A 82 11.47 -2.41 -33.90
N ARG A 83 12.05 -1.76 -34.92
CA ARG A 83 12.72 -2.47 -36.02
C ARG A 83 13.94 -3.24 -35.54
N TRP A 84 14.76 -2.61 -34.69
CA TRP A 84 15.91 -3.27 -34.08
C TRP A 84 15.50 -4.51 -33.28
N LEU A 85 14.41 -4.45 -32.51
CA LEU A 85 13.86 -5.60 -31.78
C LEU A 85 13.45 -6.74 -32.71
N GLU A 86 12.75 -6.43 -33.80
CA GLU A 86 12.31 -7.43 -34.79
C GLU A 86 13.51 -8.11 -35.46
N ASN A 87 14.48 -7.33 -35.93
CA ASN A 87 15.69 -7.84 -36.59
C ASN A 87 16.54 -8.68 -35.65
N THR A 88 16.77 -8.20 -34.43
CA THR A 88 17.60 -8.90 -33.44
C THR A 88 16.95 -10.21 -33.02
N ARG A 89 15.62 -10.24 -32.84
CA ARG A 89 14.88 -11.49 -32.57
C ARG A 89 14.97 -12.48 -33.72
N ALA A 90 14.81 -12.01 -34.96
CA ALA A 90 14.93 -12.86 -36.14
C ALA A 90 16.32 -13.48 -36.27
N ALA A 91 17.36 -12.76 -35.85
CA ALA A 91 18.74 -13.26 -35.79
C ALA A 91 19.04 -14.12 -34.53
N GLY A 92 18.06 -14.33 -33.63
CA GLY A 92 18.26 -15.06 -32.37
C GLY A 92 19.08 -14.30 -31.31
N GLY A 93 19.26 -12.99 -31.47
CA GLY A 93 20.00 -12.14 -30.55
C GLY A 93 19.23 -11.83 -29.26
N GLU A 94 19.97 -11.48 -28.20
CA GLU A 94 19.38 -11.05 -26.93
C GLU A 94 18.93 -9.59 -27.03
N VAL A 95 17.63 -9.37 -26.81
CA VAL A 95 17.02 -8.03 -26.86
C VAL A 95 16.86 -7.40 -25.49
N ARG A 96 16.88 -8.19 -24.42
CA ARG A 96 16.64 -7.71 -23.06
C ARG A 96 17.87 -7.04 -22.49
N SER A 97 17.66 -5.91 -21.84
CA SER A 97 18.74 -5.23 -21.11
C SER A 97 19.24 -6.08 -19.93
N LEU A 98 20.47 -5.84 -19.49
CA LEU A 98 21.03 -6.55 -18.33
C LEU A 98 20.09 -6.46 -17.10
N PRO A 99 19.53 -5.29 -16.73
CA PRO A 99 18.56 -5.19 -15.64
C PRO A 99 17.31 -6.07 -15.84
N GLU A 100 16.78 -6.17 -17.06
CA GLU A 100 15.61 -7.02 -17.36
C GLU A 100 15.93 -8.50 -17.21
N ARG A 101 17.08 -8.94 -17.74
CA ARG A 101 17.53 -10.35 -17.61
C ARG A 101 17.69 -10.72 -16.15
N VAL A 102 18.32 -9.87 -15.35
CA VAL A 102 18.53 -10.14 -13.92
C VAL A 102 17.21 -10.12 -13.16
N ARG A 103 16.34 -9.15 -13.45
CA ARG A 103 15.00 -9.09 -12.85
C ARG A 103 14.24 -10.40 -13.07
N ASP A 104 14.20 -10.87 -14.31
CA ASP A 104 13.53 -12.11 -14.70
C ASP A 104 14.18 -13.34 -14.03
N ALA A 105 15.52 -13.41 -14.03
CA ALA A 105 16.26 -14.50 -13.38
C ALA A 105 15.96 -14.60 -11.87
N VAL A 106 16.00 -13.47 -11.15
CA VAL A 106 15.68 -13.41 -9.72
C VAL A 106 14.21 -13.76 -9.46
N TYR A 107 13.30 -13.23 -10.28
CA TYR A 107 11.87 -13.51 -10.14
C TYR A 107 11.57 -15.01 -10.32
N ARG A 108 12.11 -15.63 -11.37
CA ARG A 108 11.98 -17.07 -11.63
C ARG A 108 12.67 -17.93 -10.58
N ALA A 109 13.86 -17.54 -10.12
CA ALA A 109 14.56 -18.24 -9.04
C ALA A 109 13.77 -18.21 -7.73
N GLY A 110 13.10 -17.09 -7.43
CA GLY A 110 12.19 -16.96 -6.30
C GLY A 110 10.91 -17.79 -6.45
N ALA A 111 10.37 -17.87 -7.67
CA ALA A 111 9.21 -18.71 -7.97
C ALA A 111 9.50 -20.20 -7.73
N ARG A 112 10.64 -20.72 -8.24
CA ARG A 112 11.07 -22.11 -8.01
C ARG A 112 11.24 -22.46 -6.54
N ARG A 113 11.52 -21.48 -5.69
CA ARG A 113 11.72 -21.63 -4.23
C ARG A 113 10.48 -21.30 -3.41
N GLY A 114 9.33 -21.08 -4.05
CA GLY A 114 8.07 -20.83 -3.34
C GLY A 114 7.98 -19.48 -2.63
N LEU A 115 8.84 -18.49 -2.96
CA LEU A 115 8.73 -17.16 -2.37
C LEU A 115 7.39 -16.49 -2.70
N ALA A 116 6.88 -15.61 -1.85
CA ALA A 116 5.65 -14.87 -2.15
C ALA A 116 5.83 -13.91 -3.34
N PRO A 117 4.79 -13.66 -4.17
CA PRO A 117 4.91 -12.78 -5.35
C PRO A 117 5.48 -11.39 -5.06
N ARG A 118 5.04 -10.74 -3.96
CA ARG A 118 5.57 -9.43 -3.52
C ARG A 118 7.06 -9.49 -3.14
N THR A 119 7.52 -10.60 -2.57
CA THR A 119 8.94 -10.81 -2.26
C THR A 119 9.75 -10.98 -3.54
N ARG A 120 9.24 -11.78 -4.50
CA ARG A 120 9.88 -11.95 -5.82
C ARG A 120 10.04 -10.61 -6.52
N GLU A 121 8.99 -9.80 -6.56
CA GLU A 121 8.97 -8.45 -7.14
C GLU A 121 9.97 -7.50 -6.43
N THR A 122 9.99 -7.51 -5.10
CA THR A 122 10.91 -6.66 -4.33
C THR A 122 12.37 -7.03 -4.60
N TYR A 123 12.71 -8.32 -4.55
CA TYR A 123 14.08 -8.78 -4.76
C TYR A 123 14.54 -8.56 -6.21
N SER A 124 13.67 -8.85 -7.19
CA SER A 124 14.00 -8.66 -8.60
C SER A 124 14.23 -7.19 -8.95
N ARG A 125 13.45 -6.26 -8.37
CA ARG A 125 13.66 -4.82 -8.51
C ARG A 125 15.01 -4.36 -7.95
N TRP A 126 15.39 -4.84 -6.76
CA TRP A 126 16.69 -4.50 -6.17
C TRP A 126 17.85 -5.02 -7.00
N ALA A 127 17.75 -6.27 -7.48
CA ALA A 127 18.76 -6.85 -8.35
C ALA A 127 18.86 -6.10 -9.69
N ALA A 128 17.73 -5.71 -10.30
CA ALA A 128 17.74 -4.89 -11.51
C ALA A 128 18.35 -3.50 -11.28
N SER A 129 18.06 -2.87 -10.13
CA SER A 129 18.69 -1.60 -9.75
C SER A 129 20.19 -1.74 -9.53
N PHE A 130 20.64 -2.87 -8.98
CA PHE A 130 22.06 -3.18 -8.82
C PHE A 130 22.73 -3.40 -10.17
N ALA A 131 22.10 -4.14 -11.09
CA ALA A 131 22.58 -4.32 -12.46
C ALA A 131 22.80 -2.98 -13.18
N LEU A 132 21.84 -2.07 -13.06
CA LEU A 132 21.96 -0.73 -13.65
C LEU A 132 23.11 0.09 -13.06
N TRP A 133 23.35 -0.05 -11.75
CA TRP A 133 24.44 0.65 -11.06
C TRP A 133 25.81 0.03 -11.36
N ALA A 134 25.89 -1.30 -11.44
CA ALA A 134 27.12 -2.04 -11.72
C ALA A 134 27.60 -1.84 -13.17
N GLY A 135 26.70 -1.58 -14.12
CA GLY A 135 27.02 -1.23 -15.50
C GLY A 135 27.25 -2.44 -16.42
N ASP A 136 27.78 -3.55 -15.91
CA ASP A 136 27.99 -4.78 -16.67
C ASP A 136 27.81 -6.04 -15.80
N ASP A 137 27.74 -7.20 -16.46
CA ASP A 137 27.50 -8.49 -15.80
C ASP A 137 28.68 -8.98 -14.97
N ARG A 138 29.92 -8.79 -15.44
CA ARG A 138 31.14 -9.20 -14.71
C ARG A 138 31.27 -8.47 -13.38
N ALA A 139 31.04 -7.16 -13.37
CA ALA A 139 31.03 -6.35 -12.16
C ALA A 139 29.91 -6.81 -11.22
N MET A 140 28.73 -7.14 -11.75
CA MET A 140 27.59 -7.56 -10.94
C MET A 140 27.81 -8.92 -10.25
N MET A 141 28.61 -9.82 -10.83
CA MET A 141 28.90 -11.13 -10.24
C MET A 141 29.83 -11.07 -9.02
N ARG A 142 30.41 -9.90 -8.73
CA ARG A 142 31.38 -9.70 -7.66
C ARG A 142 30.72 -9.22 -6.36
N PRO A 143 30.80 -9.97 -5.24
CA PRO A 143 30.20 -9.58 -3.96
C PRO A 143 30.65 -8.21 -3.44
N ASP A 144 31.91 -7.82 -3.68
CA ASP A 144 32.42 -6.51 -3.32
C ASP A 144 31.63 -5.37 -4.02
N LYS A 145 31.20 -5.57 -5.26
CA LYS A 145 30.30 -4.61 -5.94
C LYS A 145 28.90 -4.59 -5.36
N GLY A 146 28.42 -5.73 -4.85
CA GLY A 146 27.19 -5.78 -4.07
C GLY A 146 27.29 -4.92 -2.80
N ARG A 147 28.41 -4.99 -2.09
CA ARG A 147 28.69 -4.16 -0.91
C ARG A 147 28.78 -2.68 -1.26
N ASP A 148 29.56 -2.32 -2.29
CA ASP A 148 29.70 -0.93 -2.77
C ASP A 148 28.33 -0.32 -3.14
N PHE A 149 27.46 -1.11 -3.79
CA PHE A 149 26.09 -0.67 -4.11
C PHE A 149 25.25 -0.40 -2.86
N LEU A 150 25.33 -1.26 -1.85
CA LEU A 150 24.59 -1.08 -0.61
C LEU A 150 25.10 0.13 0.19
N GLU A 151 26.40 0.41 0.14
CA GLU A 151 26.99 1.63 0.68
C GLU A 151 26.50 2.87 -0.07
N TRP A 152 26.52 2.85 -1.40
CA TRP A 152 26.00 3.92 -2.26
C TRP A 152 24.52 4.22 -1.99
N GLN A 153 23.69 3.21 -1.70
CA GLN A 153 22.30 3.44 -1.29
C GLN A 153 22.19 4.26 0.01
N VAL A 154 23.13 4.09 0.94
CA VAL A 154 23.12 4.82 2.20
C VAL A 154 23.72 6.21 2.04
N SER A 155 24.89 6.33 1.42
CA SER A 155 25.61 7.60 1.29
C SER A 155 24.93 8.56 0.32
N GLU A 156 24.62 8.08 -0.90
CA GLU A 156 24.11 8.92 -1.99
C GLU A 156 22.59 8.97 -2.02
N ARG A 157 21.92 7.83 -1.80
CA ARG A 157 20.44 7.76 -1.84
C ARG A 157 19.77 8.00 -0.49
N LYS A 158 20.53 8.04 0.61
CA LYS A 158 20.05 8.29 1.98
C LYS A 158 18.87 7.39 2.36
N VAL A 159 18.92 6.12 1.95
CA VAL A 159 17.80 5.18 2.18
C VAL A 159 17.63 4.85 3.66
N SER A 160 16.39 4.55 4.06
CA SER A 160 16.10 4.10 5.42
C SER A 160 16.65 2.69 5.70
N TYR A 161 16.78 2.34 6.99
CA TYR A 161 17.20 1.00 7.41
C TYR A 161 16.37 -0.13 6.80
N SER A 162 15.03 0.02 6.75
CA SER A 162 14.15 -1.01 6.20
C SER A 162 14.36 -1.20 4.70
N THR A 163 14.58 -0.10 3.97
CA THR A 163 14.92 -0.09 2.55
C THR A 163 16.27 -0.75 2.30
N GLN A 164 17.31 -0.38 3.07
CA GLN A 164 18.64 -0.99 2.98
C GLN A 164 18.58 -2.50 3.25
N LYS A 165 17.83 -2.92 4.27
CA LYS A 165 17.64 -4.34 4.59
C LYS A 165 16.96 -5.11 3.45
N GLN A 166 15.97 -4.50 2.77
CA GLN A 166 15.35 -5.12 1.59
C GLN A 166 16.34 -5.26 0.43
N ALA A 167 17.16 -4.23 0.19
CA ALA A 167 18.22 -4.28 -0.82
C ALA A 167 19.23 -5.39 -0.51
N LEU A 168 19.74 -5.44 0.73
CA LEU A 168 20.67 -6.48 1.19
C LEU A 168 20.10 -7.88 0.97
N ASN A 169 18.86 -8.12 1.41
CA ASN A 169 18.21 -9.41 1.24
C ASN A 169 17.99 -9.79 -0.23
N GLY A 170 17.66 -8.81 -1.08
CA GLY A 170 17.50 -9.01 -2.52
C GLY A 170 18.82 -9.36 -3.20
N LEU A 171 19.91 -8.69 -2.85
CA LEU A 171 21.25 -8.96 -3.38
C LEU A 171 21.81 -10.30 -2.87
N ALA A 172 21.67 -10.59 -1.58
CA ALA A 172 22.06 -11.89 -1.03
C ALA A 172 21.30 -13.04 -1.72
N PHE A 173 20.01 -12.84 -1.99
CA PHE A 173 19.23 -13.80 -2.77
C PHE A 173 19.72 -13.92 -4.22
N PHE A 174 20.05 -12.80 -4.88
CA PHE A 174 20.62 -12.82 -6.23
C PHE A 174 21.92 -13.65 -6.28
N TYR A 175 22.89 -13.36 -5.43
CA TYR A 175 24.16 -14.09 -5.39
C TYR A 175 23.96 -15.59 -5.11
N LYS A 176 23.11 -15.93 -4.14
CA LYS A 176 22.85 -17.32 -3.77
C LYS A 176 22.06 -18.09 -4.82
N ALA A 177 20.96 -17.51 -5.30
CA ALA A 177 19.96 -18.22 -6.10
C ALA A 177 20.17 -18.08 -7.62
N VAL A 178 20.89 -17.06 -8.07
CA VAL A 178 21.17 -16.78 -9.49
C VAL A 178 22.65 -16.99 -9.80
N CYS A 179 23.57 -16.48 -8.98
CA CYS A 179 25.02 -16.66 -9.19
C CYS A 179 25.55 -18.01 -8.69
N GLY A 180 24.74 -18.76 -7.92
CA GLY A 180 25.10 -20.11 -7.45
C GLY A 180 26.08 -20.14 -6.27
N MET A 181 26.23 -19.04 -5.53
CA MET A 181 27.11 -18.98 -4.36
C MET A 181 26.47 -19.70 -3.16
N GLU A 182 27.20 -20.58 -2.49
CA GLU A 182 26.69 -21.32 -1.31
C GLU A 182 26.52 -20.39 -0.10
N GLU A 183 27.53 -19.56 0.14
CA GLU A 183 27.57 -18.53 1.17
C GLU A 183 27.82 -17.14 0.56
N VAL A 184 27.14 -16.14 1.11
CA VAL A 184 27.23 -14.75 0.67
C VAL A 184 27.28 -13.88 1.91
N ASP A 185 28.45 -13.34 2.21
CA ASP A 185 28.61 -12.25 3.15
C ASP A 185 28.95 -10.97 2.38
N LEU A 186 28.10 -9.95 2.52
CA LEU A 186 28.31 -8.63 1.93
C LEU A 186 28.91 -7.65 2.96
N GLU A 187 29.22 -8.12 4.17
CA GLU A 187 29.89 -7.39 5.26
C GLU A 187 29.15 -6.09 5.68
N VAL A 188 27.84 -6.02 5.41
CA VAL A 188 27.03 -4.83 5.69
C VAL A 188 26.53 -4.85 7.13
N ARG A 189 26.99 -3.88 7.93
CA ARG A 189 26.47 -3.62 9.27
C ARG A 189 25.27 -2.68 9.21
N LEU A 190 24.08 -3.23 9.35
CA LEU A 190 22.86 -2.42 9.38
C LEU A 190 22.65 -1.78 10.78
N ARG A 191 22.56 -0.45 10.85
CA ARG A 191 22.18 0.25 12.09
C ARG A 191 20.68 0.07 12.35
N LYS A 192 20.31 -0.83 13.27
CA LYS A 192 18.91 -1.02 13.68
C LYS A 192 18.31 0.30 14.13
N THR A 193 17.18 0.68 13.52
CA THR A 193 16.34 1.76 14.03
C THR A 193 15.43 1.21 15.12
N GLU A 194 15.19 2.00 16.16
CA GLU A 194 14.21 1.66 17.20
C GLU A 194 12.80 1.60 16.61
N LYS A 195 11.93 0.80 17.25
CA LYS A 195 10.54 0.67 16.84
C LYS A 195 9.84 2.01 17.12
N ARG A 196 9.19 2.58 16.10
CA ARG A 196 8.37 3.78 16.27
C ARG A 196 7.10 3.43 17.05
N VAL A 197 6.65 4.38 17.88
CA VAL A 197 5.35 4.29 18.55
C VAL A 197 4.24 4.28 17.48
N PRO A 198 3.29 3.32 17.53
CA PRO A 198 2.17 3.28 16.59
C PRO A 198 1.30 4.52 16.70
N VAL A 199 0.77 4.96 15.56
CA VAL A 199 -0.29 5.98 15.55
C VAL A 199 -1.59 5.31 15.98
N VAL A 200 -2.19 5.84 17.06
CA VAL A 200 -3.47 5.41 17.61
C VAL A 200 -4.42 6.60 17.61
N LEU A 201 -5.56 6.40 16.97
CA LEU A 201 -6.71 7.30 17.00
C LEU A 201 -7.55 7.01 18.24
N GLU A 202 -7.99 8.07 18.92
CA GLU A 202 -9.01 8.03 19.97
C GLU A 202 -10.34 7.53 19.40
N VAL A 203 -11.24 7.05 20.27
CA VAL A 203 -12.57 6.58 19.84
C VAL A 203 -13.34 7.65 19.06
N ALA A 204 -13.32 8.91 19.53
CA ALA A 204 -13.99 10.02 18.84
C ALA A 204 -13.38 10.30 17.45
N GLU A 205 -12.05 10.25 17.33
CA GLU A 205 -11.35 10.40 16.05
C GLU A 205 -11.69 9.25 15.10
N VAL A 206 -11.72 8.00 15.58
CA VAL A 206 -12.13 6.85 14.78
C VAL A 206 -13.55 7.06 14.24
N MET A 207 -14.49 7.49 15.08
CA MET A 207 -15.86 7.75 14.62
C MET A 207 -15.91 8.86 13.59
N ALA A 208 -15.17 9.96 13.77
CA ALA A 208 -15.07 11.03 12.78
C ALA A 208 -14.54 10.53 11.42
N VAL A 209 -13.51 9.68 11.41
CA VAL A 209 -13.01 9.05 10.17
C VAL A 209 -14.08 8.16 9.53
N LEU A 210 -14.78 7.34 10.33
CA LEU A 210 -15.81 6.44 9.83
C LEU A 210 -17.02 7.18 9.27
N ASP A 211 -17.29 8.40 9.73
CA ASP A 211 -18.37 9.25 9.25
C ASP A 211 -18.03 9.95 7.93
N LYS A 212 -16.75 10.27 7.70
CA LYS A 212 -16.24 10.87 6.46
C LYS A 212 -15.90 9.86 5.37
N ILE A 213 -15.80 8.58 5.69
CA ILE A 213 -15.41 7.59 4.70
C ILE A 213 -16.53 7.39 3.65
N ASP A 214 -16.10 7.39 2.39
CA ASP A 214 -16.92 7.09 1.22
C ASP A 214 -17.79 5.84 1.47
N ARG A 215 -19.12 5.92 1.26
CA ARG A 215 -20.11 4.89 1.68
C ARG A 215 -19.74 3.47 1.23
N LYS A 216 -19.19 3.33 0.02
CA LYS A 216 -18.71 2.07 -0.55
C LYS A 216 -17.62 1.36 0.28
N TYR A 217 -16.90 2.08 1.13
CA TYR A 217 -15.84 1.59 1.99
C TYR A 217 -16.20 1.62 3.48
N GLY A 218 -17.39 2.12 3.84
CA GLY A 218 -17.84 2.26 5.23
C GLY A 218 -17.84 0.94 6.00
N LEU A 219 -18.50 -0.09 5.46
CA LEU A 219 -18.52 -1.42 6.07
C LEU A 219 -17.10 -2.02 6.20
N MET A 220 -16.22 -1.78 5.22
CA MET A 220 -14.83 -2.24 5.28
C MET A 220 -14.07 -1.61 6.46
N ALA A 221 -14.19 -0.29 6.65
CA ALA A 221 -13.52 0.40 7.74
C ALA A 221 -14.08 0.03 9.11
N ARG A 222 -15.40 -0.11 9.24
CA ARG A 222 -16.04 -0.60 10.48
C ARG A 222 -15.61 -2.01 10.83
N ILE A 223 -15.53 -2.92 9.85
CA ILE A 223 -15.00 -4.28 10.06
C ILE A 223 -13.51 -4.26 10.38
N GLN A 224 -12.72 -3.41 9.71
CA GLN A 224 -11.29 -3.31 9.96
C GLN A 224 -10.98 -2.86 11.39
N TYR A 225 -11.65 -1.81 11.85
CA TYR A 225 -11.56 -1.34 13.23
C TYR A 225 -12.12 -2.39 14.19
N GLY A 226 -13.38 -2.81 14.03
CA GLY A 226 -14.03 -3.69 14.99
C GLY A 226 -13.51 -5.13 15.07
N GLY A 227 -12.83 -5.63 14.03
CA GLY A 227 -12.20 -6.95 14.02
C GLY A 227 -10.67 -6.92 13.98
N GLY A 228 -10.06 -5.72 13.99
CA GLY A 228 -8.61 -5.56 13.95
C GLY A 228 -7.91 -6.17 12.74
N LEU A 229 -8.52 -6.18 11.54
CA LEU A 229 -7.94 -6.87 10.37
C LEU A 229 -6.78 -6.09 9.73
N ARG A 230 -5.79 -6.80 9.17
CA ARG A 230 -4.82 -6.17 8.24
C ARG A 230 -5.53 -5.86 6.92
N LEU A 231 -5.03 -4.86 6.20
CA LEU A 231 -5.55 -4.46 4.89
C LEU A 231 -5.76 -5.66 3.94
N MET A 232 -4.73 -6.50 3.79
CA MET A 232 -4.81 -7.66 2.90
C MET A 232 -5.70 -8.78 3.42
N GLU A 233 -5.92 -8.86 4.73
CA GLU A 233 -6.87 -9.83 5.31
C GLU A 233 -8.30 -9.37 5.01
N LEU A 234 -8.58 -8.08 5.20
CA LEU A 234 -9.86 -7.43 4.95
C LEU A 234 -10.31 -7.56 3.50
N VAL A 235 -9.49 -7.08 2.55
CA VAL A 235 -9.89 -7.07 1.13
C VAL A 235 -10.02 -8.48 0.56
N ARG A 236 -9.34 -9.47 1.14
CA ARG A 236 -9.38 -10.87 0.67
C ARG A 236 -10.41 -11.74 1.40
N LEU A 237 -11.17 -11.18 2.34
CA LEU A 237 -12.25 -11.92 3.01
C LEU A 237 -13.18 -12.55 1.98
N ARG A 238 -13.53 -13.82 2.20
CA ARG A 238 -14.55 -14.52 1.41
C ARG A 238 -15.87 -14.56 2.15
N VAL A 239 -16.95 -14.85 1.44
CA VAL A 239 -18.28 -14.96 2.05
C VAL A 239 -18.31 -16.00 3.19
N LYS A 240 -17.65 -17.15 2.99
CA LYS A 240 -17.58 -18.22 4.00
C LYS A 240 -16.76 -17.87 5.24
N ASP A 241 -15.95 -16.82 5.16
CA ASP A 241 -15.04 -16.44 6.24
C ASP A 241 -15.75 -15.62 7.32
N ILE A 242 -16.97 -15.15 7.03
CA ILE A 242 -17.78 -14.37 7.97
C ILE A 242 -18.96 -15.23 8.44
N ASP A 243 -19.00 -15.49 9.74
CA ASP A 243 -20.11 -16.12 10.44
C ASP A 243 -20.81 -15.05 11.30
N GLU A 244 -21.86 -14.45 10.74
CA GLU A 244 -22.64 -13.40 11.39
C GLU A 244 -23.39 -13.90 12.62
N LYS A 245 -23.81 -15.17 12.64
CA LYS A 245 -24.55 -15.77 13.74
C LYS A 245 -23.65 -15.96 14.95
N ARG A 246 -22.42 -16.46 14.74
CA ARG A 246 -21.41 -16.60 15.80
C ARG A 246 -20.69 -15.29 16.11
N GLY A 247 -20.78 -14.28 15.24
CA GLY A 247 -20.03 -13.04 15.37
C GLY A 247 -18.52 -13.25 15.17
N ILE A 248 -18.14 -14.14 14.24
CA ILE A 248 -16.74 -14.51 14.01
C ILE A 248 -16.34 -14.21 12.57
N ILE A 249 -15.12 -13.69 12.41
CA ILE A 249 -14.42 -13.59 11.13
C ILE A 249 -13.22 -14.54 11.16
N THR A 250 -13.13 -15.44 10.19
CA THR A 250 -12.01 -16.37 10.03
C THR A 250 -11.05 -15.83 8.98
N VAL A 251 -9.87 -15.39 9.41
CA VAL A 251 -8.80 -14.96 8.52
C VAL A 251 -7.97 -16.17 8.11
N ARG A 252 -7.98 -16.50 6.82
CA ARG A 252 -7.24 -17.65 6.27
C ARG A 252 -5.91 -17.27 5.66
N GLY A 253 -4.89 -18.12 5.85
CA GLY A 253 -3.57 -17.90 5.26
C GLY A 253 -2.92 -16.59 5.74
N GLY A 254 -3.04 -16.30 7.04
CA GLY A 254 -2.42 -15.14 7.68
C GLY A 254 -0.89 -15.20 7.65
N LYS A 255 -0.22 -14.40 8.49
CA LYS A 255 1.25 -14.39 8.55
C LYS A 255 1.78 -15.79 8.85
N GLY A 256 2.55 -16.36 7.93
CA GLY A 256 3.11 -17.72 8.04
C GLY A 256 2.12 -18.83 7.68
N ASP A 257 1.10 -18.53 6.87
CA ASP A 257 0.07 -19.48 6.43
C ASP A 257 -0.76 -20.08 7.58
N LYS A 258 -0.95 -19.29 8.64
CA LYS A 258 -1.75 -19.67 9.81
C LYS A 258 -3.12 -19.03 9.75
N ASP A 259 -4.14 -19.84 9.94
CA ASP A 259 -5.51 -19.38 10.13
C ASP A 259 -5.66 -18.79 11.55
N ARG A 260 -6.51 -17.77 11.67
CA ARG A 260 -6.90 -17.17 12.95
C ARG A 260 -8.34 -16.71 12.89
N THR A 261 -8.99 -16.63 14.05
CA THR A 261 -10.31 -16.02 14.18
C THR A 261 -10.19 -14.63 14.82
N THR A 262 -11.13 -13.76 14.51
CA THR A 262 -11.35 -12.48 15.17
C THR A 262 -12.85 -12.22 15.29
N MET A 263 -13.22 -11.18 16.00
CA MET A 263 -14.62 -10.80 16.23
C MET A 263 -15.22 -10.04 15.04
N LEU A 264 -16.50 -10.30 14.78
CA LEU A 264 -17.39 -9.43 14.03
C LEU A 264 -18.21 -8.63 15.05
N PRO A 265 -18.17 -7.28 15.02
CA PRO A 265 -19.02 -6.46 15.89
C PRO A 265 -20.50 -6.80 15.74
N GLU A 266 -21.20 -6.93 16.87
CA GLU A 266 -22.62 -7.27 16.88
C GLU A 266 -23.48 -6.26 16.12
N SER A 267 -23.12 -4.97 16.23
CA SER A 267 -23.76 -3.87 15.50
C SER A 267 -23.68 -4.00 13.97
N LEU A 268 -22.76 -4.80 13.44
CA LEU A 268 -22.59 -4.99 12.00
C LEU A 268 -23.26 -6.25 11.48
N ARG A 269 -23.84 -7.11 12.33
CA ARG A 269 -24.43 -8.39 11.90
C ARG A 269 -25.53 -8.22 10.85
N ALA A 270 -26.45 -7.27 11.08
CA ALA A 270 -27.54 -6.99 10.14
C ALA A 270 -27.02 -6.42 8.81
N GLU A 271 -26.07 -5.48 8.86
CA GLU A 271 -25.45 -4.89 7.66
C GLU A 271 -24.67 -5.96 6.86
N VAL A 272 -23.96 -6.86 7.53
CA VAL A 272 -23.27 -7.99 6.89
C VAL A 272 -24.24 -8.96 6.23
N ALA A 273 -25.37 -9.26 6.87
CA ALA A 273 -26.40 -10.13 6.31
C ALA A 273 -27.00 -9.53 5.02
N SER A 274 -27.43 -8.27 5.08
CA SER A 274 -27.92 -7.53 3.90
C SER A 274 -26.86 -7.48 2.79
N ARG A 275 -25.59 -7.26 3.15
CA ARG A 275 -24.50 -7.29 2.17
C ARG A 275 -24.34 -8.66 1.50
N LYS A 276 -24.56 -9.78 2.22
CA LYS A 276 -24.51 -11.12 1.61
C LYS A 276 -25.64 -11.34 0.62
N GLU A 277 -26.80 -10.71 0.82
CA GLU A 277 -27.92 -10.75 -0.12
C GLU A 277 -27.57 -9.98 -1.40
N GLU A 278 -27.08 -8.74 -1.29
CA GLU A 278 -26.62 -7.96 -2.46
C GLU A 278 -25.51 -8.70 -3.25
N LEU A 279 -24.58 -9.34 -2.53
CA LEU A 279 -23.52 -10.11 -3.16
C LEU A 279 -24.06 -11.35 -3.87
N ARG A 280 -25.20 -11.92 -3.42
CA ARG A 280 -25.82 -13.07 -4.05
C ARG A 280 -26.32 -12.72 -5.44
N GLU A 281 -27.00 -11.58 -5.56
CA GLU A 281 -27.48 -11.06 -6.84
C GLU A 281 -26.30 -10.83 -7.81
N LEU A 282 -25.24 -10.16 -7.34
CA LEU A 282 -24.02 -9.96 -8.13
C LEU A 282 -23.36 -11.27 -8.55
N PHE A 283 -23.38 -12.28 -7.67
CA PHE A 283 -22.84 -13.60 -7.99
C PHE A 283 -23.66 -14.28 -9.09
N ASP A 284 -24.98 -14.22 -9.01
CA ASP A 284 -25.87 -14.81 -10.02
C ASP A 284 -25.73 -14.11 -11.38
N GLU A 285 -25.56 -12.77 -11.39
CA GLU A 285 -25.21 -12.00 -12.59
C GLU A 285 -23.86 -12.44 -13.18
N ASP A 286 -22.82 -12.55 -12.35
CA ASP A 286 -21.49 -12.99 -12.78
C ASP A 286 -21.53 -14.42 -13.37
N ARG A 287 -22.38 -15.28 -12.80
CA ARG A 287 -22.62 -16.64 -13.30
C ARG A 287 -23.35 -16.64 -14.63
N ALA A 288 -24.40 -15.82 -14.78
CA ALA A 288 -25.13 -15.66 -16.03
C ALA A 288 -24.24 -15.09 -17.16
N ALA A 289 -23.30 -14.19 -16.81
CA ALA A 289 -22.31 -13.64 -17.72
C ALA A 289 -21.16 -14.61 -18.08
N GLY A 290 -21.13 -15.82 -17.52
CA GLY A 290 -20.13 -16.84 -17.84
C GLY A 290 -18.73 -16.53 -17.33
N LEU A 291 -18.58 -15.73 -16.26
CA LEU A 291 -17.27 -15.42 -15.70
C LEU A 291 -16.61 -16.67 -15.11
N ALA A 292 -15.27 -16.77 -15.22
CA ALA A 292 -14.48 -17.92 -14.81
C ALA A 292 -14.32 -18.08 -13.27
N GLY A 293 -15.22 -17.45 -12.50
CA GLY A 293 -15.19 -17.41 -11.05
C GLY A 293 -14.09 -16.52 -10.46
N THR A 294 -14.00 -16.47 -9.14
CA THR A 294 -12.95 -15.73 -8.44
C THR A 294 -11.62 -16.49 -8.43
N TRP A 295 -10.51 -15.76 -8.31
CA TRP A 295 -9.18 -16.36 -8.21
C TRP A 295 -9.01 -17.18 -6.92
N LEU A 296 -8.35 -18.33 -7.02
CA LEU A 296 -7.94 -19.17 -5.90
C LEU A 296 -6.42 -19.46 -6.00
N PRO A 297 -5.71 -19.61 -4.86
CA PRO A 297 -4.32 -20.08 -4.86
C PRO A 297 -4.18 -21.42 -5.60
N GLU A 298 -3.10 -21.61 -6.35
CA GLU A 298 -2.90 -22.76 -7.26
C GLU A 298 -3.09 -24.13 -6.60
N ALA A 299 -2.54 -24.33 -5.39
CA ALA A 299 -2.72 -25.57 -4.63
C ALA A 299 -4.21 -25.83 -4.30
N LEU A 300 -4.95 -24.77 -3.99
CA LEU A 300 -6.36 -24.84 -3.67
C LEU A 300 -7.23 -24.99 -4.92
N ALA A 301 -6.86 -24.31 -6.01
CA ALA A 301 -7.51 -24.43 -7.31
C ALA A 301 -7.39 -25.87 -7.86
N ARG A 302 -6.23 -26.52 -7.71
CA ARG A 302 -6.09 -27.96 -8.05
C ARG A 302 -7.01 -28.85 -7.23
N LYS A 303 -7.11 -28.61 -5.92
CA LYS A 303 -7.99 -29.38 -5.03
C LYS A 303 -9.48 -29.11 -5.29
N HIS A 304 -9.81 -27.89 -5.72
CA HIS A 304 -11.17 -27.46 -6.01
C HIS A 304 -11.22 -26.72 -7.35
N PRO A 305 -11.23 -27.44 -8.49
CA PRO A 305 -11.17 -26.84 -9.82
C PRO A 305 -12.26 -25.79 -10.09
N HIS A 306 -13.50 -26.10 -9.68
CA HIS A 306 -14.65 -25.18 -9.76
C HIS A 306 -14.87 -24.38 -8.48
N GLY A 307 -13.90 -24.34 -7.56
CA GLY A 307 -14.04 -23.64 -6.28
C GLY A 307 -14.33 -22.16 -6.48
N GLY A 308 -13.65 -21.53 -7.45
CA GLY A 308 -13.84 -20.12 -7.79
C GLY A 308 -15.24 -19.77 -8.30
N GLU A 309 -16.01 -20.76 -8.76
CA GLU A 309 -17.37 -20.58 -9.26
C GLU A 309 -18.44 -20.76 -8.17
N LYS A 310 -18.05 -21.21 -6.98
CA LYS A 310 -18.98 -21.49 -5.89
C LYS A 310 -19.11 -20.29 -4.97
N TRP A 311 -20.34 -20.05 -4.49
CA TRP A 311 -20.66 -18.96 -3.57
C TRP A 311 -19.72 -18.77 -2.37
N PRO A 312 -19.37 -19.83 -1.59
CA PRO A 312 -18.59 -19.66 -0.37
C PRO A 312 -17.20 -19.03 -0.62
N TRP A 313 -16.68 -19.16 -1.83
CA TRP A 313 -15.35 -18.69 -2.20
C TRP A 313 -15.33 -17.27 -2.77
N GLN A 314 -16.48 -16.66 -3.06
CA GLN A 314 -16.52 -15.30 -3.57
C GLN A 314 -15.97 -14.29 -2.57
N TYR A 315 -15.35 -13.23 -3.06
CA TYR A 315 -14.89 -12.14 -2.20
C TYR A 315 -16.09 -11.44 -1.56
N PHE A 316 -15.98 -11.13 -0.27
CA PHE A 316 -16.98 -10.34 0.43
C PHE A 316 -16.93 -8.85 0.02
N PHE A 317 -15.75 -8.36 -0.37
CA PHE A 317 -15.55 -7.05 -0.95
C PHE A 317 -15.02 -7.15 -2.38
N PRO A 318 -15.87 -7.49 -3.37
CA PRO A 318 -15.45 -7.61 -4.75
C PRO A 318 -15.20 -6.23 -5.39
N ALA A 319 -14.40 -6.21 -6.45
CA ALA A 319 -14.26 -5.05 -7.31
C ALA A 319 -15.57 -4.79 -8.08
N ALA A 320 -15.85 -3.52 -8.37
CA ALA A 320 -17.06 -3.12 -9.09
C ALA A 320 -17.15 -3.70 -10.50
N LYS A 321 -16.01 -3.90 -11.16
CA LYS A 321 -15.92 -4.50 -12.50
C LYS A 321 -14.99 -5.72 -12.48
N PRO A 322 -15.28 -6.76 -13.28
CA PRO A 322 -14.32 -7.84 -13.49
C PRO A 322 -13.07 -7.34 -14.22
N SER A 323 -11.98 -8.07 -14.06
CA SER A 323 -10.69 -7.76 -14.68
C SER A 323 -10.04 -9.04 -15.21
N VAL A 324 -9.18 -8.89 -16.21
CA VAL A 324 -8.39 -10.02 -16.72
C VAL A 324 -7.31 -10.37 -15.70
N ASP A 325 -7.31 -11.63 -15.26
CA ASP A 325 -6.25 -12.16 -14.40
C ASP A 325 -4.92 -12.16 -15.17
N PRO A 326 -3.86 -11.48 -14.69
CA PRO A 326 -2.59 -11.41 -15.40
C PRO A 326 -1.93 -12.78 -15.60
N GLU A 327 -2.17 -13.75 -14.72
CA GLU A 327 -1.57 -15.08 -14.79
C GLU A 327 -2.40 -16.01 -15.70
N SER A 328 -3.69 -16.20 -15.39
CA SER A 328 -4.54 -17.15 -16.13
C SER A 328 -5.16 -16.58 -17.42
N LYS A 329 -5.11 -15.26 -17.62
CA LYS A 329 -5.78 -14.52 -18.71
C LYS A 329 -7.30 -14.65 -18.73
N LEU A 330 -7.89 -15.24 -17.68
CA LEU A 330 -9.33 -15.39 -17.53
C LEU A 330 -9.95 -14.09 -17.04
N LEU A 331 -11.14 -13.75 -17.56
CA LEU A 331 -11.94 -12.65 -17.05
C LEU A 331 -12.62 -13.07 -15.74
N ARG A 332 -12.30 -12.38 -14.64
CA ARG A 332 -12.71 -12.76 -13.28
C ARG A 332 -13.01 -11.54 -12.42
N ARG A 333 -13.87 -11.71 -11.42
CA ARG A 333 -14.08 -10.67 -10.40
C ARG A 333 -13.04 -10.81 -9.28
N HIS A 334 -12.17 -9.81 -9.20
CA HIS A 334 -11.18 -9.73 -8.12
C HIS A 334 -11.76 -9.01 -6.89
N HIS A 335 -11.00 -8.97 -5.79
CA HIS A 335 -11.34 -8.11 -4.67
C HIS A 335 -11.14 -6.63 -5.00
N VAL A 336 -11.78 -5.77 -4.23
CA VAL A 336 -11.59 -4.32 -4.26
C VAL A 336 -10.10 -3.95 -4.13
N GLY A 337 -9.66 -2.92 -4.87
CA GLY A 337 -8.28 -2.47 -4.84
C GLY A 337 -7.84 -1.99 -3.45
N ASP A 338 -6.77 -2.56 -2.92
CA ASP A 338 -6.19 -2.24 -1.61
C ASP A 338 -5.70 -0.78 -1.52
N GLU A 339 -5.11 -0.27 -2.61
CA GLU A 339 -4.72 1.14 -2.72
C GLU A 339 -5.93 2.09 -2.77
N ALA A 340 -7.03 1.68 -3.41
CA ALA A 340 -8.23 2.50 -3.50
C ALA A 340 -8.85 2.70 -2.11
N TYR A 341 -8.98 1.61 -1.35
CA TYR A 341 -9.45 1.67 0.03
C TYR A 341 -8.48 2.46 0.94
N SER A 342 -7.17 2.24 0.80
CA SER A 342 -6.18 2.96 1.61
C SER A 342 -6.19 4.47 1.36
N ARG A 343 -6.38 4.90 0.10
CA ARG A 343 -6.56 6.31 -0.24
C ARG A 343 -7.86 6.89 0.31
N ALA A 344 -8.94 6.12 0.31
CA ALA A 344 -10.22 6.56 0.88
C ALA A 344 -10.11 6.78 2.39
N VAL A 345 -9.44 5.89 3.12
CA VAL A 345 -9.19 6.08 4.57
C VAL A 345 -8.33 7.31 4.81
N ARG A 346 -7.24 7.51 4.05
CA ARG A 346 -6.41 8.72 4.20
C ARG A 346 -7.22 9.99 3.95
N ARG A 347 -8.02 10.03 2.88
CA ARG A 347 -8.89 11.17 2.61
C ARG A 347 -9.87 11.43 3.75
N ALA A 348 -10.48 10.39 4.30
CA ALA A 348 -11.40 10.53 5.44
C ALA A 348 -10.70 11.04 6.71
N VAL A 349 -9.43 10.67 6.94
CA VAL A 349 -8.60 11.24 8.02
C VAL A 349 -8.36 12.74 7.80
N ASP A 350 -8.00 13.12 6.57
CA ASP A 350 -7.76 14.52 6.20
C ASP A 350 -9.05 15.36 6.35
N GLU A 351 -10.20 14.85 5.87
CA GLU A 351 -11.51 15.50 5.96
C GLU A 351 -12.07 15.55 7.40
N ALA A 352 -11.67 14.61 8.25
CA ALA A 352 -11.98 14.62 9.68
C ALA A 352 -11.08 15.59 10.48
N MET A 353 -10.15 16.29 9.82
CA MET A 353 -9.23 17.26 10.42
C MET A 353 -8.41 16.64 11.56
N ILE A 354 -7.96 15.40 11.38
CA ILE A 354 -7.15 14.70 12.38
C ILE A 354 -5.67 15.03 12.16
N ASP A 355 -5.03 15.59 13.18
CA ASP A 355 -3.61 15.97 13.13
C ASP A 355 -2.66 14.77 13.04
N LYS A 356 -3.13 13.59 13.46
CA LYS A 356 -2.35 12.34 13.43
C LYS A 356 -2.25 11.82 12.00
N ASN A 357 -1.03 11.47 11.55
CA ASN A 357 -0.80 10.82 10.26
C ASN A 357 -1.31 9.37 10.27
N ALA A 358 -2.64 9.21 10.16
CA ALA A 358 -3.33 7.94 10.23
C ALA A 358 -3.49 7.29 8.85
N SER A 359 -3.54 5.96 8.87
CA SER A 359 -3.76 5.12 7.69
C SER A 359 -4.60 3.92 8.09
N THR A 360 -4.84 2.98 7.17
CA THR A 360 -5.53 1.71 7.47
C THR A 360 -4.89 0.93 8.63
N HIS A 361 -3.58 1.09 8.86
CA HIS A 361 -2.91 0.51 10.01
C HIS A 361 -3.31 1.16 11.34
N ALA A 362 -3.61 2.46 11.36
CA ALA A 362 -4.03 3.17 12.56
C ALA A 362 -5.35 2.58 13.11
N LEU A 363 -6.32 2.24 12.25
CA LEU A 363 -7.57 1.59 12.68
C LEU A 363 -7.30 0.28 13.44
N ARG A 364 -6.37 -0.54 12.96
CA ARG A 364 -5.98 -1.78 13.63
C ARG A 364 -5.20 -1.53 14.93
N HIS A 365 -4.35 -0.50 14.96
CA HIS A 365 -3.62 -0.12 16.16
C HIS A 365 -4.57 0.43 17.24
N SER A 366 -5.54 1.25 16.86
CA SER A 366 -6.63 1.73 17.73
C SER A 366 -7.44 0.58 18.28
N PHE A 367 -7.87 -0.38 17.45
CA PHE A 367 -8.57 -1.57 17.95
C PHE A 367 -7.80 -2.28 19.07
N ALA A 368 -6.51 -2.54 18.86
CA ALA A 368 -5.69 -3.23 19.83
C ALA A 368 -5.50 -2.42 21.12
N THR A 369 -5.32 -1.11 20.99
CA THR A 369 -5.10 -0.20 22.12
C THR A 369 -6.38 -0.03 22.93
N HIS A 370 -7.52 0.19 22.28
CA HIS A 370 -8.83 0.32 22.93
C HIS A 370 -9.26 -0.99 23.62
N LEU A 371 -8.94 -2.17 23.06
CA LEU A 371 -9.16 -3.43 23.77
C LEU A 371 -8.32 -3.53 25.04
N LEU A 372 -7.05 -3.09 24.97
CA LEU A 372 -6.15 -3.11 26.11
C LEU A 372 -6.59 -2.11 27.20
N GLU A 373 -7.01 -0.91 26.81
CA GLU A 373 -7.58 0.11 27.69
C GLU A 373 -8.90 -0.36 28.33
N GLY A 374 -9.70 -1.12 27.59
CA GLY A 374 -10.90 -1.80 28.09
C GLY A 374 -10.61 -3.01 28.98
N GLY A 375 -9.35 -3.27 29.35
CA GLY A 375 -8.95 -4.34 30.26
C GLY A 375 -8.76 -5.72 29.61
N THR A 376 -8.74 -5.81 28.28
CA THR A 376 -8.49 -7.08 27.59
C THR A 376 -7.03 -7.49 27.76
N ASP A 377 -6.82 -8.75 28.16
CA ASP A 377 -5.50 -9.32 28.32
C ASP A 377 -4.67 -9.32 27.01
N LEU A 378 -3.37 -9.06 27.14
CA LEU A 378 -2.43 -8.92 26.01
C LEU A 378 -2.34 -10.20 25.17
N ARG A 379 -2.46 -11.39 25.78
CA ARG A 379 -2.43 -12.66 25.06
C ARG A 379 -3.67 -12.82 24.19
N ARG A 380 -4.85 -12.43 24.68
CA ARG A 380 -6.08 -12.43 23.88
C ARG A 380 -5.97 -11.47 22.70
N ILE A 381 -5.44 -10.27 22.91
CA ILE A 381 -5.19 -9.31 21.82
C ILE A 381 -4.18 -9.88 20.82
N GLN A 382 -3.12 -10.55 21.27
CA GLN A 382 -2.13 -11.21 20.41
C GLN A 382 -2.80 -12.24 19.48
N GLU A 383 -3.71 -13.06 20.01
CA GLU A 383 -4.46 -14.07 19.27
C GLU A 383 -5.42 -13.43 18.27
N LEU A 384 -6.22 -12.44 18.70
CA LEU A 384 -7.13 -11.66 17.86
C LEU A 384 -6.42 -10.89 16.74
N LEU A 385 -5.13 -10.60 16.87
CA LEU A 385 -4.33 -9.94 15.84
C LEU A 385 -3.51 -10.94 15.01
N GLY A 386 -3.37 -12.20 15.46
CA GLY A 386 -2.48 -13.18 14.83
C GLY A 386 -1.03 -12.71 14.82
N HIS A 387 -0.54 -12.27 15.97
CA HIS A 387 0.87 -11.94 16.16
C HIS A 387 1.64 -13.20 16.59
N SER A 388 2.62 -13.60 15.77
CA SER A 388 3.49 -14.75 16.07
C SER A 388 4.41 -14.53 17.27
N ASP A 389 4.68 -13.26 17.60
CA ASP A 389 5.57 -12.82 18.67
C ASP A 389 4.87 -11.76 19.51
N VAL A 390 4.82 -11.98 20.82
CA VAL A 390 4.20 -11.09 21.80
C VAL A 390 4.85 -9.70 21.79
N LYS A 391 6.14 -9.59 21.43
CA LYS A 391 6.85 -8.30 21.27
C LYS A 391 6.26 -7.39 20.20
N THR A 392 5.37 -7.91 19.34
CA THR A 392 4.62 -7.12 18.37
C THR A 392 3.36 -6.51 19.00
N THR A 393 2.77 -7.20 19.98
CA THR A 393 1.58 -6.75 20.73
C THR A 393 1.96 -5.85 21.90
N GLU A 394 3.11 -6.10 22.54
CA GLU A 394 3.64 -5.27 23.63
C GLU A 394 3.78 -3.80 23.25
N ILE A 395 3.94 -3.49 21.95
CA ILE A 395 4.02 -2.12 21.45
C ILE A 395 2.78 -1.30 21.87
N TYR A 396 1.60 -1.90 21.95
CA TYR A 396 0.37 -1.22 22.39
C TYR A 396 0.35 -0.88 23.88
N THR A 397 1.13 -1.60 24.69
CA THR A 397 1.22 -1.29 26.13
C THR A 397 1.87 0.06 26.40
N HIS A 398 2.71 0.56 25.48
CA HIS A 398 3.29 1.88 25.59
C HIS A 398 2.30 3.00 25.25
N VAL A 399 1.28 2.71 24.43
CA VAL A 399 0.28 3.69 24.01
C VAL A 399 -0.89 3.72 24.99
N ALA A 400 -1.44 2.56 25.35
CA ALA A 400 -2.58 2.44 26.26
C ALA A 400 -2.28 2.99 27.67
N LYS A 401 -1.01 2.97 28.08
CA LYS A 401 -0.55 3.50 29.37
C LYS A 401 -0.15 4.97 29.27
N GLY A 402 -0.87 5.81 28.50
CA GLY A 402 -0.53 7.22 28.25
C GLY A 402 0.07 7.90 29.48
N VAL A 403 1.09 8.76 29.33
CA VAL A 403 2.09 9.15 30.37
C VAL A 403 1.56 9.37 31.81
N GLY A 404 0.32 9.82 32.00
CA GLY A 404 -0.33 9.91 33.32
C GLY A 404 -0.68 8.56 34.00
N ALA A 405 -0.79 7.47 33.24
CA ALA A 405 -1.15 6.12 33.70
C ALA A 405 0.03 5.35 34.35
N MET A 406 1.26 5.90 34.33
CA MET A 406 2.31 5.46 35.26
C MET A 406 2.06 5.95 36.70
N GLY A 407 0.93 6.61 36.97
CA GLY A 407 0.63 7.24 38.26
C GLY A 407 1.42 8.53 38.48
N VAL A 408 2.12 9.03 37.46
CA VAL A 408 2.93 10.23 37.53
C VAL A 408 2.14 11.39 36.93
N LYS A 409 1.62 12.27 37.80
CA LYS A 409 1.07 13.55 37.37
C LYS A 409 2.19 14.51 36.99
N SER A 410 2.02 15.24 35.89
CA SER A 410 2.95 16.28 35.46
C SER A 410 3.13 17.30 36.59
N PRO A 411 4.36 17.78 36.88
CA PRO A 411 4.56 18.87 37.82
C PRO A 411 3.72 20.10 37.50
N LEU A 412 3.47 20.39 36.22
CA LEU A 412 2.64 21.52 35.78
C LEU A 412 1.17 21.38 36.22
N ASP A 413 0.63 20.17 36.16
CA ASP A 413 -0.75 19.88 36.60
C ASP A 413 -0.90 20.08 38.12
N ARG A 414 0.18 19.86 38.89
CA ARG A 414 0.19 20.10 40.34
C ARG A 414 0.15 21.59 40.66
N VAL A 415 0.79 22.42 39.84
CA VAL A 415 0.80 23.87 40.01
C VAL A 415 -0.58 24.45 39.67
N PHE A 416 -1.16 24.09 38.53
CA PHE A 416 -2.47 24.64 38.12
C PHE A 416 -3.68 24.03 38.86
N ALA A 417 -3.58 22.81 39.40
CA ALA A 417 -4.62 22.28 40.29
C ALA A 417 -4.78 23.10 41.58
N SER A 418 -3.71 23.79 42.03
CA SER A 418 -3.75 24.67 43.20
C SER A 418 -4.27 26.09 42.91
N ALA A 419 -4.44 26.44 41.63
CA ALA A 419 -4.79 27.79 41.18
C ALA A 419 -6.24 27.93 40.68
N LEU A 420 -6.99 26.83 40.56
CA LEU A 420 -8.41 26.86 40.18
C LEU A 420 -9.27 27.00 41.45
N PRO A 421 -10.16 28.00 41.55
CA PRO A 421 -11.11 28.08 42.65
C PRO A 421 -12.01 26.83 42.63
N PRO A 422 -12.47 26.35 43.80
CA PRO A 422 -13.37 25.21 43.85
C PRO A 422 -14.60 25.53 43.01
N GLN A 423 -14.85 24.71 41.97
CA GLN A 423 -16.11 24.79 41.25
C GLN A 423 -17.22 24.45 42.23
N SER A 424 -18.19 25.36 42.37
CA SER A 424 -19.39 25.15 43.17
C SER A 424 -20.02 23.80 42.78
N PRO A 425 -20.46 22.98 43.75
CA PRO A 425 -21.11 21.73 43.43
C PRO A 425 -22.34 21.98 42.54
N PRO A 426 -22.68 21.05 41.62
CA PRO A 426 -23.88 21.19 40.82
C PRO A 426 -25.09 21.29 41.75
N LEU A 427 -25.94 22.30 41.53
CA LEU A 427 -27.23 22.40 42.22
C LEU A 427 -28.01 21.11 41.94
N VAL A 428 -28.15 20.26 42.96
CA VAL A 428 -29.16 19.22 42.98
C VAL A 428 -30.49 19.92 43.25
N PRO A 429 -31.51 19.80 42.39
CA PRO A 429 -32.82 20.32 42.71
C PRO A 429 -33.40 19.53 43.89
N ASP A 430 -33.73 20.25 44.96
CA ASP A 430 -34.44 19.74 46.12
C ASP A 430 -35.86 19.30 45.71
N PRO A 431 -36.27 18.04 45.91
CA PRO A 431 -37.60 17.56 45.54
C PRO A 431 -38.75 18.11 46.41
N ALA A 432 -38.48 19.01 47.37
CA ALA A 432 -39.49 19.51 48.31
C ALA A 432 -40.17 20.85 47.94
N ASN A 433 -39.86 21.51 46.81
CA ASN A 433 -40.49 22.81 46.49
C ASN A 433 -40.77 23.03 44.99
N PRO A 434 -41.99 22.75 44.48
CA PRO A 434 -42.36 23.03 43.11
C PRO A 434 -42.91 24.46 43.00
N GLY A 435 -42.05 25.43 42.67
CA GLY A 435 -42.54 26.72 42.20
C GLY A 435 -41.68 27.92 42.55
N THR A 436 -40.73 28.25 41.69
CA THR A 436 -40.43 29.66 41.38
C THR A 436 -39.75 29.73 40.01
N LEU A 437 -40.47 30.23 39.00
CA LEU A 437 -39.89 30.62 37.71
C LEU A 437 -39.10 31.93 37.91
N PRO A 438 -37.92 32.11 37.28
CA PRO A 438 -37.26 33.41 37.27
C PRO A 438 -38.02 34.38 36.34
N PRO A 439 -37.98 35.70 36.62
CA PRO A 439 -38.75 36.67 35.85
C PRO A 439 -38.20 36.83 34.43
N THR A 440 -39.12 36.86 33.48
CA THR A 440 -38.92 37.24 32.08
C THR A 440 -38.45 38.70 32.02
N VAL A 441 -37.25 38.93 31.49
CA VAL A 441 -36.82 40.29 31.12
C VAL A 441 -37.48 40.64 29.79
N THR A 442 -38.56 41.41 29.86
CA THR A 442 -39.14 42.15 28.75
C THR A 442 -38.21 43.32 28.39
N GLN A 443 -37.67 43.32 27.16
CA GLN A 443 -37.15 44.54 26.52
C GLN A 443 -38.22 45.11 25.61
N GLU A 444 -38.76 46.26 25.99
CA GLU A 444 -39.62 47.10 25.16
C GLU A 444 -38.81 47.81 24.07
N ALA A 445 -39.43 47.98 22.91
CA ALA A 445 -38.95 48.76 21.79
C ALA A 445 -39.37 50.24 21.92
N GLY A 446 -38.50 51.16 21.48
CA GLY A 446 -38.86 52.56 21.20
C GLY A 446 -37.70 53.31 20.52
N PRO A 447 -37.96 54.25 19.59
CA PRO A 447 -37.15 54.41 18.38
C PRO A 447 -36.41 55.76 18.31
N GLU A 448 -35.23 55.79 17.68
CA GLU A 448 -34.70 57.02 17.07
C GLU A 448 -34.06 56.74 15.72
N ASN A 449 -34.48 57.56 14.77
CA ASN A 449 -34.12 57.61 13.36
C ASN A 449 -33.19 58.83 13.21
N LEU A 450 -32.12 58.75 12.41
CA LEU A 450 -31.56 59.88 11.63
C LEU A 450 -30.27 59.46 10.87
N ASP A 451 -30.44 59.29 9.57
CA ASP A 451 -29.64 59.84 8.47
C ASP A 451 -28.10 59.77 8.43
N SER A 452 -27.65 59.07 7.38
CA SER A 452 -26.66 59.51 6.36
C SER A 452 -25.28 60.04 6.80
N ARG A 453 -24.21 59.42 6.27
CA ARG A 453 -23.22 60.02 5.33
C ARG A 453 -21.88 59.23 5.30
N PHE A 454 -21.26 59.27 4.12
CA PHE A 454 -19.89 58.88 3.74
C PHE A 454 -19.62 57.37 3.59
N SER A 455 -19.53 56.75 2.40
CA SER A 455 -18.70 56.97 1.19
C SER A 455 -17.18 56.93 1.43
N ASP A 456 -16.57 55.88 0.87
CA ASP A 456 -15.20 55.73 0.34
C ASP A 456 -14.00 56.31 1.08
N SER A 457 -13.05 55.44 1.45
CA SER A 457 -11.73 55.33 0.76
C SER A 457 -10.68 54.64 1.63
N SER A 458 -10.08 53.58 1.08
CA SER A 458 -8.64 53.24 1.00
C SER A 458 -8.35 51.76 1.19
#